data_AF-A0A957MY72-F1
#
_entry.id   AF-A0A957MY72-F1
#
_cell.length_a   1.000
_cell.length_b   1.000
_cell.length_c   1.000
_cell.angle_alpha   90.00
_cell.angle_beta   90.00
_cell.angle_gamma   90.00
#
_symmetry.space_group_name_H-M   'P 1'
#
loop_
_entity.id
_entity.type
_entity.pdbx_description
1 polymer ?
#
loop_
_entity_poly.entity_id
_entity_poly.type
_entity_poly.pdbx_seq_one_letter_code
_entity_poly.pdbx_strand_id
1 'polypeptide(L)'
;ETMSDLAEVKAAVEGARSVAPDLPICATMSYDTRGRTMMGVTGAQMVQQLAALGLTAVGANCGNNLIDTEAALAEMHAAAPDMLLIAKANAGMPRYEGDKLIYDGTPDVMAAYADRVRGNGISLIGGCCGSGPAHIRMMRQVLDGAIPVPEVTLVPAQPAPEAAPARTRERRVRRG
;
A
#
# COMPACT_ATOMS: atom_id res chain seq x y z
N GLU A 1 -1.99 -1.35 10.60
CA GLU A 1 -1.51 -1.31 9.21
C GLU A 1 -2.21 -2.37 8.38
N THR A 2 -2.14 -2.27 7.05
CA THR A 2 -2.61 -3.31 6.09
C THR A 2 -4.08 -3.66 6.24
N MET A 3 -4.92 -2.71 6.63
CA MET A 3 -6.38 -2.92 6.68
C MET A 3 -6.99 -2.82 5.28
N SER A 4 -8.12 -3.49 5.05
CA SER A 4 -8.81 -3.46 3.75
C SER A 4 -10.17 -2.78 3.81
N ASP A 5 -10.73 -2.63 5.01
CA ASP A 5 -12.08 -2.13 5.27
C ASP A 5 -12.08 -0.94 6.25
N LEU A 6 -12.96 0.04 6.02
CA LEU A 6 -13.01 1.25 6.85
C LEU A 6 -13.67 1.02 8.21
N ALA A 7 -14.60 0.06 8.32
CA ALA A 7 -15.19 -0.31 9.61
C ALA A 7 -14.15 -1.01 10.48
N GLU A 8 -13.29 -1.84 9.89
CA GLU A 8 -12.14 -2.43 10.58
C GLU A 8 -11.20 -1.36 11.15
N VAL A 9 -10.83 -0.36 10.35
CA VAL A 9 -10.01 0.78 10.82
C VAL A 9 -10.68 1.50 11.98
N LYS A 10 -11.97 1.83 11.86
CA LYS A 10 -12.73 2.53 12.91
C LYS A 10 -12.76 1.74 14.22
N ALA A 11 -13.06 0.45 14.15
CA ALA A 11 -13.09 -0.42 15.32
C ALA A 11 -11.71 -0.54 15.99
N ALA A 12 -10.63 -0.64 15.19
CA ALA A 12 -9.27 -0.69 15.72
C ALA A 12 -8.87 0.62 16.41
N VAL A 13 -9.23 1.77 15.84
CA VAL A 13 -9.00 3.10 16.42
C VAL A 13 -9.77 3.26 17.73
N GLU A 14 -11.04 2.86 17.78
CA GLU A 14 -11.85 2.89 19.00
C GLU A 14 -11.25 2.01 20.10
N GLY A 15 -10.88 0.78 19.76
CA GLY A 15 -10.22 -0.14 20.69
C GLY A 15 -8.92 0.42 21.25
N ALA A 16 -8.03 0.93 20.39
CA ALA A 16 -6.78 1.54 20.80
C ALA A 16 -6.98 2.75 21.74
N ARG A 17 -7.93 3.64 21.41
CA ARG A 17 -8.25 4.81 22.24
C ARG A 17 -8.85 4.47 23.58
N SER A 18 -9.62 3.40 23.67
CA SER A 18 -10.27 2.98 24.92
C SER A 18 -9.26 2.63 26.03
N VAL A 19 -8.04 2.22 25.65
CA VAL A 19 -6.98 1.82 26.59
C VAL A 19 -5.83 2.82 26.64
N ALA A 20 -5.63 3.62 25.60
CA ALA A 20 -4.54 4.59 25.50
C ALA A 20 -5.00 5.87 24.77
N PRO A 21 -5.81 6.72 25.41
CA PRO A 21 -6.46 7.87 24.76
C PRO A 21 -5.48 8.94 24.26
N ASP A 22 -4.30 9.04 24.87
CA ASP A 22 -3.32 10.09 24.57
C ASP A 22 -2.23 9.66 23.57
N LEU A 23 -2.18 8.38 23.17
CA LEU A 23 -1.18 7.92 22.21
C LEU A 23 -1.58 8.32 20.77
N PRO A 24 -0.64 8.90 19.99
CA PRO A 24 -0.82 9.13 18.56
C PRO A 24 -1.19 7.84 17.82
N ILE A 25 -2.20 7.90 16.95
CA ILE A 25 -2.63 6.75 16.14
C ILE A 25 -2.40 7.06 14.67
N CYS A 26 -1.71 6.13 14.01
CA CYS A 26 -1.57 6.11 12.56
C CYS A 26 -2.32 4.90 11.98
N ALA A 27 -2.94 5.06 10.81
CA ALA A 27 -3.65 3.98 10.14
C ALA A 27 -3.29 3.90 8.65
N THR A 28 -2.98 2.70 8.18
CA THR A 28 -2.68 2.46 6.77
C THR A 28 -3.53 1.32 6.22
N MET A 29 -3.91 1.43 4.96
CA MET A 29 -4.67 0.43 4.21
C MET A 29 -3.83 -0.14 3.04
N SER A 30 -4.16 -1.35 2.58
CA SER A 30 -3.51 -1.98 1.41
C SER A 30 -4.33 -1.77 0.15
N TYR A 31 -3.66 -1.44 -0.95
CA TYR A 31 -4.27 -1.11 -2.23
C TYR A 31 -3.72 -2.02 -3.34
N ASP A 32 -4.58 -2.89 -3.87
CA ASP A 32 -4.15 -4.04 -4.69
C ASP A 32 -4.82 -4.08 -6.07
N THR A 33 -5.88 -3.28 -6.30
CA THR A 33 -6.70 -3.34 -7.51
C THR A 33 -6.98 -1.93 -8.05
N ARG A 34 -6.13 -1.43 -8.96
CA ARG A 34 -6.34 -0.14 -9.63
C ARG A 34 -6.47 1.02 -8.63
N GLY A 35 -5.59 1.07 -7.65
CA GLY A 35 -5.61 2.06 -6.56
C GLY A 35 -6.76 1.90 -5.57
N ARG A 36 -7.36 0.70 -5.46
CA ARG A 36 -8.41 0.38 -4.47
C ARG A 36 -7.99 -0.74 -3.54
N THR A 37 -8.52 -0.72 -2.32
CA THR A 37 -8.41 -1.87 -1.41
C THR A 37 -9.20 -3.07 -1.95
N MET A 38 -9.00 -4.26 -1.36
CA MET A 38 -9.78 -5.45 -1.70
C MET A 38 -11.30 -5.24 -1.52
N MET A 39 -11.71 -4.33 -0.63
CA MET A 39 -13.12 -3.98 -0.39
C MET A 39 -13.61 -2.84 -1.29
N GLY A 40 -12.79 -2.38 -2.24
CA GLY A 40 -13.15 -1.34 -3.22
C GLY A 40 -13.00 0.10 -2.71
N VAL A 41 -12.42 0.30 -1.52
CA VAL A 41 -12.23 1.62 -0.92
C VAL A 41 -11.16 2.40 -1.70
N THR A 42 -11.48 3.65 -2.06
CA THR A 42 -10.55 4.57 -2.73
C THR A 42 -9.66 5.33 -1.74
N GLY A 43 -8.59 5.97 -2.22
CA GLY A 43 -7.75 6.83 -1.39
C GLY A 43 -8.54 8.02 -0.83
N ALA A 44 -9.34 8.66 -1.68
CA ALA A 44 -10.20 9.78 -1.27
C ALA A 44 -11.22 9.37 -0.19
N GLN A 45 -11.87 8.20 -0.35
CA GLN A 45 -12.82 7.68 0.65
C GLN A 45 -12.15 7.43 2.00
N MET A 46 -10.92 6.91 1.99
CA MET A 46 -10.16 6.68 3.23
C MET A 46 -9.98 7.98 4.02
N VAL A 47 -9.40 9.02 3.41
CA VAL A 47 -9.14 10.28 4.14
C VAL A 47 -10.42 10.97 4.56
N GLN A 48 -11.46 10.97 3.71
CA GLN A 48 -12.75 11.60 4.03
C GLN A 48 -13.44 10.91 5.21
N GLN A 49 -13.42 9.58 5.28
CA GLN A 49 -14.10 8.85 6.35
C GLN A 49 -13.31 8.78 7.66
N LEU A 50 -11.98 8.89 7.60
CA LEU A 50 -11.12 8.83 8.77
C LEU A 50 -10.76 10.22 9.34
N ALA A 51 -11.04 11.31 8.62
CA ALA A 51 -10.73 12.68 9.05
C ALA A 51 -11.27 13.01 10.46
N ALA A 52 -12.51 12.61 10.75
CA ALA A 52 -13.15 12.86 12.05
C ALA A 52 -12.54 12.04 13.20
N LEU A 53 -11.72 11.04 12.90
CA LEU A 53 -11.09 10.21 13.92
C LEU A 53 -9.85 10.88 14.52
N GLY A 54 -9.38 12.04 14.06
CA GLY A 54 -8.23 12.73 14.67
C GLY A 54 -6.97 11.85 14.71
N LEU A 55 -6.71 11.13 13.62
CA LEU A 55 -5.49 10.33 13.44
C LEU A 55 -4.31 11.24 13.16
N THR A 56 -3.13 10.85 13.65
CA THR A 56 -1.90 11.62 13.45
C THR A 56 -1.41 11.54 12.01
N ALA A 57 -1.55 10.38 11.38
CA ALA A 57 -1.25 10.18 9.97
C ALA A 57 -2.04 9.00 9.41
N VAL A 58 -2.29 9.04 8.11
CA VAL A 58 -2.97 7.96 7.39
C VAL A 58 -2.25 7.63 6.10
N GLY A 59 -2.50 6.49 5.49
CA GLY A 59 -1.95 6.26 4.15
C GLY A 59 -2.04 4.84 3.63
N ALA A 60 -1.08 4.51 2.78
CA ALA A 60 -1.02 3.23 2.10
C ALA A 60 0.25 2.46 2.46
N ASN A 61 0.09 1.16 2.69
CA ASN A 61 1.22 0.25 2.82
C ASN A 61 0.95 -1.08 2.13
N CYS A 62 1.99 -1.89 1.94
CA CYS A 62 1.90 -3.15 1.22
C CYS A 62 1.48 -2.90 -0.24
N GLY A 63 0.38 -3.50 -0.69
CA GLY A 63 -0.08 -3.34 -2.06
C GLY A 63 0.41 -4.44 -2.99
N ASN A 64 -0.29 -4.59 -4.12
CA ASN A 64 0.12 -5.51 -5.18
C ASN A 64 1.27 -4.94 -6.02
N ASN A 65 1.33 -3.61 -6.20
CA ASN A 65 2.38 -2.94 -6.94
C ASN A 65 2.53 -1.46 -6.51
N LEU A 66 3.65 -0.86 -6.91
CA LEU A 66 3.97 0.52 -6.57
C LEU A 66 2.96 1.51 -7.18
N ILE A 67 2.52 1.29 -8.43
CA ILE A 67 1.64 2.21 -9.15
C ILE A 67 0.26 2.32 -8.49
N ASP A 68 -0.33 1.20 -8.10
CA ASP A 68 -1.62 1.21 -7.39
C ASP A 68 -1.52 1.92 -6.04
N THR A 69 -0.41 1.72 -5.34
CA THR A 69 -0.13 2.42 -4.08
C THR A 69 0.01 3.93 -4.32
N GLU A 70 0.78 4.35 -5.34
CA GLU A 70 0.91 5.76 -5.71
C GLU A 70 -0.42 6.40 -6.11
N ALA A 71 -1.25 5.69 -6.88
CA ALA A 71 -2.56 6.19 -7.31
C ALA A 71 -3.48 6.46 -6.11
N ALA A 72 -3.52 5.53 -5.14
CA ALA A 72 -4.28 5.72 -3.91
C ALA A 72 -3.77 6.93 -3.11
N LEU A 73 -2.44 7.07 -2.97
CA LEU A 73 -1.81 8.20 -2.27
C LEU A 73 -2.11 9.54 -2.94
N ALA A 74 -2.10 9.59 -4.28
CA ALA A 74 -2.46 10.79 -5.02
C ALA A 74 -3.91 11.21 -4.77
N GLU A 75 -4.85 10.27 -4.74
CA GLU A 75 -6.25 10.54 -4.38
C GLU A 75 -6.39 11.02 -2.93
N MET A 76 -5.63 10.44 -1.99
CA MET A 76 -5.60 10.88 -0.59
C MET A 76 -5.13 12.32 -0.47
N HIS A 77 -4.00 12.66 -1.11
CA HIS A 77 -3.43 13.99 -1.05
C HIS A 77 -4.35 15.03 -1.70
N ALA A 78 -4.95 14.71 -2.85
CA ALA A 78 -5.90 15.60 -3.52
C ALA A 78 -7.15 15.88 -2.67
N ALA A 79 -7.64 14.88 -1.92
CA ALA A 79 -8.83 15.03 -1.08
C ALA A 79 -8.56 15.66 0.29
N ALA A 80 -7.33 15.57 0.81
CA ALA A 80 -6.93 16.10 2.11
C ALA A 80 -5.45 16.55 2.10
N PRO A 81 -5.12 17.71 1.49
CA PRO A 81 -3.74 18.13 1.26
C PRO A 81 -2.95 18.42 2.55
N ASP A 82 -3.65 18.78 3.64
CA ASP A 82 -3.04 19.08 4.95
C ASP A 82 -2.85 17.83 5.83
N MET A 83 -3.32 16.65 5.38
CA MET A 83 -3.19 15.41 6.13
C MET A 83 -1.76 14.86 6.01
N LEU A 84 -1.18 14.42 7.14
CA LEU A 84 0.10 13.70 7.09
C LEU A 84 -0.12 12.31 6.48
N LEU A 85 0.49 12.09 5.32
CA LEU A 85 0.36 10.85 4.58
C LEU A 85 1.56 9.90 4.76
N ILE A 86 1.26 8.60 4.83
CA ILE A 86 2.21 7.49 4.93
C ILE A 86 2.25 6.71 3.62
N ALA A 87 3.45 6.49 3.08
CA ALA A 87 3.72 5.61 1.95
C ALA A 87 4.72 4.53 2.35
N LYS A 88 4.26 3.28 2.43
CA LYS A 88 5.10 2.13 2.78
C LYS A 88 4.80 0.95 1.85
N ALA A 89 5.12 1.07 0.57
CA ALA A 89 4.84 0.03 -0.43
C ALA A 89 5.75 -1.20 -0.28
N ASN A 90 5.34 -2.33 -0.87
CA ASN A 90 6.22 -3.49 -1.05
C ASN A 90 7.42 -3.17 -1.96
N ALA A 91 8.51 -3.94 -1.83
CA ALA A 91 9.65 -3.85 -2.73
C ALA A 91 9.31 -4.44 -4.10
N GLY A 92 8.61 -3.68 -4.93
CA GLY A 92 8.12 -4.16 -6.21
C GLY A 92 6.95 -5.14 -6.05
N MET A 93 6.78 -6.01 -7.04
CA MET A 93 5.63 -6.91 -7.13
C MET A 93 5.92 -8.24 -6.45
N PRO A 94 5.02 -8.75 -5.60
CA PRO A 94 5.14 -10.11 -5.08
C PRO A 94 4.99 -11.12 -6.22
N ARG A 95 5.98 -12.01 -6.39
CA ARG A 95 5.94 -13.11 -7.35
C ARG A 95 6.30 -14.44 -6.70
N TYR A 96 5.63 -15.52 -7.09
CA TYR A 96 6.02 -16.86 -6.66
C TYR A 96 7.11 -17.42 -7.57
N GLU A 97 8.21 -17.86 -6.98
CA GLU A 97 9.23 -18.70 -7.61
C GLU A 97 9.23 -20.05 -6.90
N GLY A 98 8.51 -21.02 -7.48
CA GLY A 98 8.22 -22.28 -6.80
C GLY A 98 7.29 -22.07 -5.60
N ASP A 99 7.76 -22.42 -4.41
CA ASP A 99 7.06 -22.26 -3.13
C ASP A 99 7.44 -20.96 -2.39
N LYS A 100 8.33 -20.14 -2.96
CA LYS A 100 8.83 -18.92 -2.33
C LYS A 100 8.18 -17.68 -2.91
N LEU A 101 7.76 -16.79 -2.02
CA LEU A 101 7.34 -15.43 -2.38
C LEU A 101 8.58 -14.53 -2.46
N ILE A 102 8.83 -13.98 -3.65
CA ILE A 102 9.95 -13.10 -3.97
C ILE A 102 9.41 -11.71 -4.31
N TYR A 103 10.21 -10.70 -3.98
CA TYR A 103 9.97 -9.29 -4.26
C TYR A 103 11.12 -8.78 -5.13
N ASP A 104 10.81 -8.15 -6.25
CA ASP A 104 11.78 -7.79 -7.29
C ASP A 104 12.21 -6.31 -7.29
N GLY A 105 11.60 -5.49 -6.43
CA GLY A 105 11.98 -4.09 -6.27
C GLY A 105 13.36 -3.97 -5.66
N THR A 106 14.30 -3.46 -6.44
CA THR A 106 15.66 -3.17 -5.99
C THR A 106 15.71 -1.91 -5.13
N PRO A 107 16.84 -1.63 -4.42
CA PRO A 107 17.06 -0.34 -3.78
C PRO A 107 16.86 0.86 -4.71
N ASP A 108 17.28 0.77 -5.98
CA ASP A 108 17.06 1.83 -6.98
C ASP A 108 15.58 2.09 -7.22
N VAL A 109 14.80 1.02 -7.43
CA VAL A 109 13.36 1.10 -7.67
C VAL A 109 12.65 1.76 -6.49
N MET A 110 12.97 1.33 -5.26
CA MET A 110 12.35 1.89 -4.07
C MET A 110 12.78 3.33 -3.78
N ALA A 111 14.01 3.70 -4.13
CA ALA A 111 14.49 5.08 -3.99
C ALA A 111 13.83 6.04 -4.99
N ALA A 112 13.63 5.62 -6.24
CA ALA A 112 12.87 6.39 -7.20
C ALA A 112 11.37 6.51 -6.82
N TYR A 113 10.76 5.43 -6.31
CA TYR A 113 9.42 5.47 -5.74
C TYR A 113 9.32 6.48 -4.59
N ALA A 114 10.29 6.46 -3.66
CA ALA A 114 10.32 7.40 -2.54
C ALA A 114 10.36 8.86 -3.00
N ASP A 115 11.18 9.18 -4.00
CA ASP A 115 11.22 10.52 -4.58
C ASP A 115 9.90 10.93 -5.23
N ARG A 116 9.28 10.03 -6.00
CA ARG A 116 7.96 10.26 -6.63
C ARG A 116 6.88 10.56 -5.61
N VAL A 117 6.73 9.74 -4.57
CA VAL A 117 5.70 9.99 -3.54
C VAL A 117 6.00 11.23 -2.72
N ARG A 118 7.28 11.56 -2.45
CA ARG A 118 7.65 12.85 -1.85
C ARG A 118 7.16 14.02 -2.71
N GLY A 119 7.37 13.95 -4.02
CA GLY A 119 6.89 14.95 -4.98
C GLY A 119 5.37 15.12 -4.97
N ASN A 120 4.63 14.10 -4.55
CA ASN A 120 3.17 14.10 -4.41
C ASN A 120 2.69 14.55 -3.02
N GLY A 121 3.54 15.14 -2.18
CA GLY A 121 3.16 15.70 -0.88
C GLY A 121 3.18 14.71 0.29
N ILE A 122 3.74 13.50 0.10
CA ILE A 122 3.79 12.47 1.15
C ILE A 122 5.01 12.73 2.03
N SER A 123 4.81 12.66 3.36
CA SER A 123 5.84 13.02 4.35
C SER A 123 6.43 11.83 5.11
N LEU A 124 5.68 10.74 5.29
CA LEU A 124 6.15 9.55 6.00
C LEU A 124 6.40 8.42 4.99
N ILE A 125 7.65 8.21 4.59
CA ILE A 125 8.02 7.30 3.50
C ILE A 125 8.89 6.15 4.04
N GLY A 126 8.55 4.92 3.66
CA GLY A 126 9.28 3.72 4.04
C GLY A 126 9.01 2.54 3.10
N GLY A 127 9.31 1.32 3.57
CA GLY A 127 9.07 0.07 2.83
C GLY A 127 8.33 -1.00 3.65
N CYS A 128 7.59 -1.86 2.96
CA CYS A 128 6.85 -3.00 3.55
C CYS A 128 7.53 -4.33 3.20
N CYS A 129 6.80 -5.30 2.65
CA CYS A 129 7.35 -6.62 2.37
C CYS A 129 8.42 -6.54 1.27
N GLY A 130 9.47 -7.35 1.40
CA GLY A 130 10.63 -7.34 0.50
C GLY A 130 11.61 -6.17 0.71
N SER A 131 11.20 -5.11 1.40
CA SER A 131 12.11 -4.02 1.75
C SER A 131 13.08 -4.42 2.86
N GLY A 132 14.24 -3.77 2.90
CA GLY A 132 15.30 -4.07 3.86
C GLY A 132 16.28 -2.90 4.03
N PRO A 133 17.34 -3.04 4.84
CA PRO A 133 18.21 -1.92 5.18
C PRO A 133 18.88 -1.24 3.98
N ALA A 134 19.21 -1.98 2.92
CA ALA A 134 19.76 -1.41 1.70
C ALA A 134 18.75 -0.47 1.00
N HIS A 135 17.48 -0.89 0.92
CA HIS A 135 16.39 -0.06 0.40
C HIS A 135 16.24 1.23 1.20
N ILE A 136 16.14 1.13 2.54
CA ILE A 136 15.97 2.32 3.40
C ILE A 136 17.14 3.28 3.27
N ARG A 137 18.38 2.78 3.26
CA ARG A 137 19.57 3.62 3.09
C ARG A 137 19.55 4.39 1.78
N MET A 138 19.21 3.71 0.68
CA MET A 138 19.20 4.34 -0.63
C MET A 138 18.04 5.34 -0.78
N MET A 139 16.84 4.99 -0.30
CA MET A 139 15.72 5.93 -0.20
C MET A 139 16.14 7.19 0.57
N ARG A 140 16.82 7.03 1.71
CA ARG A 140 17.29 8.17 2.49
C ARG A 140 18.29 9.03 1.72
N GLN A 141 19.28 8.43 1.05
CA GLN A 141 20.27 9.17 0.27
C GLN A 141 19.65 9.97 -0.86
N VAL A 142 18.66 9.41 -1.57
CA VAL A 142 17.92 10.13 -2.63
C VAL A 142 17.07 11.25 -2.05
N LEU A 143 16.30 10.98 -0.99
CA LEU A 143 15.44 11.98 -0.36
C LEU A 143 16.24 13.16 0.23
N ASP A 144 17.48 12.92 0.65
CA ASP A 144 18.42 13.95 1.11
C ASP A 144 19.11 14.72 -0.02
N GLY A 145 18.95 14.28 -1.27
CA GLY A 145 19.68 14.81 -2.42
C GLY A 145 21.18 14.47 -2.40
N ALA A 146 21.60 13.48 -1.60
CA ALA A 146 22.99 13.05 -1.52
C ALA A 146 23.43 12.25 -2.76
N ILE A 147 22.48 11.59 -3.44
CA ILE A 147 22.68 10.90 -4.72
C ILE A 147 21.53 11.27 -5.67
N PRO A 148 21.74 11.21 -7.00
CA PRO A 148 20.67 11.47 -7.95
C PRO A 148 19.56 10.41 -7.84
N VAL A 149 18.35 10.80 -8.24
CA VAL A 149 17.22 9.86 -8.38
C VAL A 149 17.57 8.83 -9.47
N PRO A 150 17.54 7.52 -9.18
CA PRO A 150 17.80 6.50 -10.19
C PRO A 150 16.78 6.55 -11.33
N GLU A 151 17.25 6.41 -12.56
CA GLU A 151 16.37 6.28 -13.73
C GLU A 151 15.78 4.88 -13.78
N VAL A 152 14.51 4.74 -13.37
CA VAL A 152 13.77 3.48 -13.40
C VAL A 152 12.39 3.68 -13.99
N THR A 153 11.93 2.70 -14.77
CA THR A 153 10.55 2.64 -15.26
C THR A 153 9.74 1.78 -14.31
N LEU A 154 8.80 2.38 -13.57
CA LEU A 154 7.83 1.61 -12.80
C LEU A 154 6.83 0.95 -13.77
N VAL A 155 6.75 -0.38 -13.73
CA VAL A 155 5.85 -1.13 -14.61
C VAL A 155 4.52 -1.38 -13.89
N PRO A 156 3.37 -1.18 -14.55
CA PRO A 156 2.07 -1.54 -13.99
C PRO A 156 1.97 -3.04 -13.74
N ALA A 157 1.04 -3.43 -12.84
CA ALA A 157 0.67 -4.83 -12.75
C ALA A 157 0.21 -5.37 -14.11
N GLN A 158 0.83 -6.46 -14.56
CA GLN A 158 0.19 -7.29 -15.56
C GLN A 158 -1.10 -7.84 -14.95
N PRO A 159 -2.20 -7.92 -15.73
CA PRO A 159 -3.40 -8.55 -15.23
C PRO A 159 -3.06 -9.97 -14.76
N ALA A 160 -3.61 -10.35 -13.59
CA ALA A 160 -3.52 -11.73 -13.14
C ALA A 160 -3.95 -12.65 -14.30
N PRO A 161 -3.25 -13.78 -14.53
CA PRO A 161 -3.70 -14.74 -15.52
C PRO A 161 -5.15 -15.10 -15.23
N GLU A 162 -5.98 -15.11 -16.27
CA GLU A 162 -7.41 -15.40 -16.17
C GLU A 162 -7.59 -16.70 -15.38
N ALA A 163 -8.40 -16.65 -14.33
CA ALA A 163 -8.62 -17.80 -13.47
C ALA A 163 -9.05 -18.99 -14.33
N ALA A 164 -8.32 -20.10 -14.24
CA ALA A 164 -8.64 -21.30 -14.99
C ALA A 164 -10.13 -21.63 -14.79
N PRO A 165 -10.87 -21.96 -15.86
CA PRO A 165 -12.30 -22.16 -15.79
C PRO A 165 -12.62 -23.17 -14.68
N ALA A 166 -13.58 -22.81 -13.83
CA ALA A 166 -14.00 -23.65 -12.73
C ALA A 166 -14.30 -25.06 -13.25
N ARG A 167 -13.56 -26.07 -12.76
CA ARG A 167 -13.83 -27.46 -13.13
C ARG A 167 -15.26 -27.77 -12.74
N THR A 168 -16.12 -27.99 -13.73
CA THR A 168 -17.51 -28.40 -13.54
C THR A 168 -17.49 -29.70 -12.74
N ARG A 169 -17.87 -29.65 -11.47
CA ARG A 169 -18.14 -30.86 -10.69
C ARG A 169 -19.42 -31.48 -11.25
N GLU A 170 -19.28 -32.47 -12.12
CA GLU A 170 -20.41 -33.31 -12.50
C GLU A 170 -21.00 -33.93 -11.23
N ARG A 171 -22.23 -33.53 -10.90
CA ARG A 171 -23.02 -34.16 -9.85
C ARG A 171 -23.29 -35.60 -10.28
N ARG A 172 -22.53 -36.55 -9.73
CA ARG A 172 -22.84 -37.97 -9.86
C ARG A 172 -24.15 -38.24 -9.11
N VAL A 173 -25.26 -38.21 -9.84
CA VAL A 173 -26.57 -38.63 -9.35
C VAL A 173 -26.45 -40.11 -8.99
N ARG A 174 -26.50 -40.45 -7.69
CA ARG A 174 -26.70 -41.83 -7.25
C ARG A 174 -28.13 -42.21 -7.66
N ARG A 175 -28.25 -43.06 -8.68
CA ARG A 175 -29.48 -43.85 -8.89
C ARG A 175 -29.56 -44.88 -7.77
N GLY A 176 -30.78 -45.06 -7.26
CA GLY A 176 -31.13 -45.78 -6.03
C GLY A 176 -30.78 -47.26 -6.01
#